data_AF-A0A920MPT6-F1
#
_entry.id   AF-A0A920MPT6-F1
#
_cell.length_a   1.000
_cell.length_b   1.000
_cell.length_c   1.000
_cell.angle_alpha   90.00
_cell.angle_beta   90.00
_cell.angle_gamma   90.00
#
_symmetry.space_group_name_H-M   'P 1'
#
loop_
_entity.id
_entity.type
_entity.pdbx_description
1 polymer ?
#
loop_
_entity_poly.entity_id
_entity_poly.type
_entity_poly.pdbx_seq_one_letter_code
_entity_poly.pdbx_strand_id
1 'polypeptide(L)'
;MILFALGIFLLVEELEIKHYIYTFIRLIFFSIGNGIEWTRDSILFLIQQFEVSDIVGISLIIYVIYLIAERWRLRMIERFSELSNCPECGEPLNRIRKSWQHKVMGFIYWTSVKHYHCKACSFKGIKLTK
;
A
#
# COMPACT_ATOMS: atom_id res chain seq x y z
N MET A 1 3.03 -1.88 -62.49
CA MET A 1 2.76 -3.21 -61.90
C MET A 1 2.94 -3.23 -60.37
N ILE A 2 3.97 -2.59 -59.80
CA ILE A 2 4.19 -2.54 -58.33
C ILE A 2 2.98 -1.96 -57.57
N LEU A 3 2.39 -0.86 -58.04
CA LEU A 3 1.20 -0.26 -57.41
C LEU A 3 -0.04 -1.18 -57.39
N PHE A 4 -0.20 -2.02 -58.41
CA PHE A 4 -1.32 -2.95 -58.50
C PHE A 4 -1.11 -4.14 -57.56
N ALA A 5 0.12 -4.66 -57.49
CA ALA A 5 0.50 -5.68 -56.53
C ALA A 5 0.38 -5.16 -55.08
N LEU A 6 0.79 -3.92 -54.82
CA LEU A 6 0.67 -3.29 -53.50
C LEU A 6 -0.81 -3.07 -53.11
N GLY A 7 -1.67 -2.71 -54.07
CA GLY A 7 -3.12 -2.59 -53.84
C GLY A 7 -3.79 -3.93 -53.54
N ILE A 8 -3.42 -5.00 -54.26
CA ILE A 8 -3.91 -6.36 -53.96
C ILE A 8 -3.36 -6.87 -52.63
N PHE A 9 -2.08 -6.60 -52.35
CA PHE A 9 -1.43 -6.96 -51.09
C PHE A 9 -2.15 -6.32 -49.90
N LEU A 10 -2.47 -5.03 -49.97
CA LEU A 10 -3.26 -4.33 -48.93
C LEU A 10 -4.66 -4.93 -48.73
N LEU A 11 -5.34 -5.34 -49.81
CA LEU A 11 -6.67 -5.96 -49.73
C LEU A 11 -6.63 -7.37 -49.10
N VAL A 12 -5.58 -8.15 -49.38
CA VAL A 12 -5.38 -9.49 -48.80
C VAL A 12 -4.91 -9.41 -47.35
N GLU A 13 -3.97 -8.51 -47.05
CA GLU A 13 -3.40 -8.34 -45.70
C GLU A 13 -4.44 -7.76 -44.71
N GLU A 14 -5.37 -6.89 -45.15
CA GLU A 14 -6.47 -6.40 -44.31
C GLU A 14 -7.38 -7.51 -43.76
N LEU A 15 -7.60 -8.59 -44.52
CA LEU A 15 -8.42 -9.72 -44.10
C LEU A 15 -7.75 -10.49 -42.96
N GLU A 16 -6.42 -10.68 -43.06
CA GLU A 16 -5.64 -11.33 -42.01
C GLU A 16 -5.59 -10.46 -40.75
N ILE A 17 -5.30 -9.15 -40.88
CA ILE A 17 -5.21 -8.22 -39.74
C ILE A 17 -6.54 -8.17 -38.96
N LYS A 18 -7.68 -8.10 -39.63
CA LYS A 18 -9.01 -8.10 -38.97
C LYS A 18 -9.26 -9.40 -38.21
N HIS A 19 -8.90 -10.54 -38.78
CA HIS A 19 -9.03 -11.85 -38.13
C HIS A 19 -8.13 -11.97 -36.89
N TYR A 20 -6.87 -11.52 -36.97
CA TYR A 20 -5.96 -11.49 -35.82
C TYR A 20 -6.46 -10.58 -34.71
N ILE A 21 -6.93 -9.38 -35.03
CA ILE A 21 -7.49 -8.44 -34.05
C ILE A 21 -8.72 -9.06 -33.36
N TYR A 22 -9.64 -9.65 -34.13
CA TYR A 22 -10.83 -10.29 -33.57
C TYR A 22 -10.47 -11.45 -32.64
N THR A 23 -9.52 -12.31 -33.04
CA THR A 23 -9.05 -13.44 -32.24
C THR A 23 -8.38 -12.97 -30.95
N PHE A 24 -7.57 -11.91 -31.02
CA PHE A 24 -6.90 -11.32 -29.86
C PHE A 24 -7.90 -10.72 -28.87
N ILE A 25 -8.86 -9.93 -29.35
CA ILE A 25 -9.93 -9.36 -28.53
C ILE A 25 -10.73 -10.48 -27.86
N ARG A 26 -11.14 -11.49 -28.64
CA ARG A 26 -11.86 -12.66 -28.11
C ARG A 26 -11.07 -13.36 -27.02
N LEU A 27 -9.77 -13.60 -27.23
CA LEU A 27 -8.91 -14.26 -26.25
C LEU A 27 -8.81 -13.46 -24.94
N ILE A 28 -8.72 -12.14 -25.01
CA ILE A 28 -8.72 -11.27 -23.82
C ILE A 28 -10.03 -11.42 -23.05
N PHE A 29 -11.18 -11.29 -23.74
CA PHE A 29 -12.49 -11.40 -23.08
C PHE A 29 -12.71 -12.77 -22.43
N PHE A 30 -12.35 -13.86 -23.11
CA PHE A 30 -12.44 -15.21 -22.53
C PHE A 30 -11.45 -15.42 -21.38
N SER A 31 -10.23 -14.88 -21.46
CA SER A 31 -9.25 -14.98 -20.37
C SER A 31 -9.71 -14.22 -19.12
N ILE A 32 -10.34 -13.06 -19.29
CA ILE A 32 -10.95 -12.31 -18.19
C ILE A 32 -12.11 -13.10 -17.60
N GLY A 33 -13.01 -13.62 -18.43
CA GLY A 33 -14.15 -14.45 -17.98
C GLY A 33 -13.70 -15.67 -17.17
N ASN A 34 -12.76 -16.44 -17.71
CA ASN A 34 -12.19 -17.62 -17.04
C ASN A 34 -11.42 -17.24 -15.77
N GLY A 35 -10.74 -16.08 -15.76
CA GLY A 35 -10.09 -15.56 -14.56
C GLY A 35 -11.09 -15.24 -13.45
N ILE A 36 -12.23 -14.66 -13.80
CA ILE A 36 -13.32 -14.39 -12.85
C ILE A 36 -13.91 -15.69 -12.30
N GLU A 37 -14.14 -16.68 -13.15
CA GLU A 37 -14.63 -18.00 -12.70
C GLU A 37 -13.63 -18.70 -11.78
N TRP A 38 -12.35 -18.71 -12.14
CA TRP A 38 -11.30 -19.33 -11.32
C TRP A 38 -11.15 -18.64 -9.96
N THR A 39 -11.22 -17.30 -9.92
CA THR A 39 -11.18 -16.55 -8.66
C THR A 39 -12.41 -16.81 -7.80
N ARG A 40 -13.61 -16.84 -8.39
CA ARG A 40 -14.85 -17.21 -7.68
C ARG A 40 -14.73 -18.60 -7.08
N ASP A 41 -14.33 -19.59 -7.86
CA ASP A 41 -14.27 -20.98 -7.42
C ASP A 41 -13.20 -21.17 -6.32
N SER A 42 -12.09 -20.44 -6.43
CA SER A 42 -11.06 -20.40 -5.37
C SER A 42 -11.59 -19.80 -4.07
N ILE A 43 -12.34 -18.69 -4.15
CA ILE A 43 -12.95 -18.05 -2.97
C ILE A 43 -13.99 -18.98 -2.32
N LEU A 44 -14.85 -19.62 -3.13
CA LEU A 44 -15.85 -20.55 -2.63
C LEU A 44 -15.22 -21.77 -1.98
N PHE A 45 -14.15 -22.32 -2.57
CA PHE A 45 -13.39 -23.42 -1.99
C PHE A 45 -12.80 -23.03 -0.63
N LEU A 46 -12.20 -21.83 -0.51
CA LEU A 46 -11.68 -21.33 0.76
C LEU A 46 -12.79 -21.17 1.80
N ILE A 47 -13.91 -20.54 1.44
CA ILE A 47 -15.04 -20.33 2.38
C ILE A 47 -15.64 -21.67 2.83
N GLN A 48 -15.72 -22.68 1.97
CA GLN A 48 -16.23 -24.00 2.35
C GLN A 48 -15.33 -24.74 3.35
N GLN A 49 -14.04 -24.42 3.40
CA GLN A 49 -13.11 -25.02 4.36
C GLN A 49 -13.17 -24.35 5.74
N PHE A 50 -13.66 -23.10 5.83
CA PHE A 50 -13.76 -22.37 7.09
C PHE A 50 -15.18 -22.40 7.63
N GLU A 51 -15.35 -22.85 8.88
CA GLU A 51 -16.63 -22.71 9.55
C GLU A 51 -16.89 -21.24 9.93
N VAL A 52 -18.16 -20.85 10.09
CA VAL A 52 -18.52 -19.49 10.53
C VAL A 52 -17.87 -19.18 11.90
N SER A 53 -17.74 -20.20 12.75
CA SER A 53 -17.04 -20.14 14.04
C SER A 53 -15.56 -19.73 13.90
N ASP A 54 -14.85 -20.26 12.90
CA ASP A 54 -13.44 -19.93 12.64
C ASP A 54 -13.28 -18.47 12.21
N ILE A 55 -14.17 -18.01 11.32
CA ILE A 55 -14.18 -16.62 10.86
C ILE A 55 -14.40 -15.67 12.05
N VAL A 56 -15.36 -16.00 12.92
CA VAL A 56 -15.61 -15.24 14.15
C VAL A 56 -14.38 -15.28 15.06
N GLY A 57 -13.77 -16.44 15.27
CA GLY A 57 -12.56 -16.58 16.09
C GLY A 57 -11.40 -15.73 15.59
N ILE A 58 -11.09 -15.80 14.29
CA ILE A 58 -10.03 -15.00 13.66
C ILE A 58 -10.35 -13.50 13.78
N SER A 59 -11.61 -13.11 13.57
CA SER A 59 -12.03 -11.71 13.69
C SER A 59 -11.78 -11.14 15.08
N LEU A 60 -12.07 -11.92 16.13
CA LEU A 60 -11.83 -11.52 17.52
C LEU A 60 -10.33 -11.42 17.82
N ILE A 61 -9.52 -12.36 17.33
CA ILE A 61 -8.05 -12.32 17.48
C ILE A 61 -7.48 -11.06 16.82
N ILE A 62 -7.88 -10.77 15.58
CA ILE A 62 -7.46 -9.56 14.86
C ILE A 62 -7.88 -8.31 15.63
N TYR A 63 -9.10 -8.29 16.17
CA TYR A 63 -9.60 -7.17 16.96
C TYR A 63 -8.77 -6.95 18.23
N VAL A 64 -8.42 -8.01 18.96
CA VAL A 64 -7.54 -7.91 20.14
C VAL A 64 -6.15 -7.38 19.77
N ILE A 65 -5.57 -7.88 18.67
CA ILE A 65 -4.27 -7.38 18.18
C ILE A 65 -4.36 -5.89 17.84
N TYR A 66 -5.44 -5.45 17.18
CA TYR A 66 -5.69 -4.05 16.89
C TYR A 66 -5.76 -3.20 18.17
N LEU A 67 -6.49 -3.65 19.20
CA LEU A 67 -6.57 -2.94 20.48
C LEU A 67 -5.21 -2.84 21.19
N ILE A 68 -4.40 -3.91 21.13
CA ILE A 68 -3.04 -3.92 21.70
C ILE A 68 -2.16 -2.91 20.94
N ALA A 69 -2.20 -2.92 19.61
CA ALA A 69 -1.45 -2.00 18.77
C ALA A 69 -1.84 -0.54 19.02
N GLU A 70 -3.14 -0.25 19.13
CA GLU A 70 -3.63 1.09 19.45
C GLU A 70 -3.15 1.55 20.84
N ARG A 71 -3.20 0.67 21.84
CA ARG A 71 -2.67 0.96 23.17
C ARG A 71 -1.18 1.26 23.15
N TRP A 72 -0.40 0.49 22.38
CA TRP A 72 1.04 0.73 22.21
C TRP A 72 1.31 2.06 21.52
N ARG A 73 0.56 2.36 20.46
CA ARG A 73 0.63 3.63 19.74
C ARG A 73 0.39 4.82 20.67
N LEU A 74 -0.65 4.77 21.51
CA LEU A 74 -0.96 5.83 22.47
C LEU A 74 0.17 6.05 23.47
N ARG A 75 0.74 4.98 24.06
CA ARG A 75 1.87 5.09 24.98
C ARG A 75 3.11 5.70 24.31
N MET A 76 3.37 5.33 23.06
CA MET A 76 4.48 5.91 22.30
C MET A 76 4.25 7.40 22.08
N ILE A 77 3.06 7.82 21.67
CA ILE A 77 2.75 9.24 21.46
C ILE A 77 2.94 10.03 22.77
N GLU A 78 2.40 9.54 23.88
CA GLU A 78 2.51 10.19 25.19
C GLU A 78 3.96 10.39 25.61
N ARG A 79 4.79 9.33 25.53
CA ARG A 79 6.21 9.37 25.87
C ARG A 79 7.03 10.39 25.07
N PHE A 80 6.62 10.65 23.83
CA PHE A 80 7.33 11.58 22.92
C PHE A 80 6.49 12.82 22.60
N SER A 81 5.51 13.19 23.42
CA SER A 81 4.63 14.34 23.15
C SER A 81 5.22 15.68 23.62
N GLU A 82 6.04 15.64 24.66
CA GLU A 82 6.57 16.82 25.34
C GLU A 82 8.00 17.13 24.89
N LEU A 83 8.10 18.05 23.93
CA LEU A 83 9.38 18.61 23.51
C LEU A 83 9.13 20.02 22.96
N SER A 84 9.01 21.00 23.86
CA SER A 84 8.91 22.44 23.54
C SER A 84 10.29 23.10 23.58
N ASN A 85 11.02 22.88 24.67
CA ASN A 85 12.36 23.43 24.92
C ASN A 85 13.37 22.29 25.08
N CYS A 86 14.66 22.61 24.90
CA CYS A 86 15.71 21.62 25.11
C CYS A 86 15.79 21.23 26.60
N PRO A 87 15.74 19.92 26.94
CA PRO A 87 15.80 19.47 28.33
C PRO A 87 17.17 19.73 28.99
N GLU A 88 18.23 19.93 28.22
CA GLU A 88 19.60 20.10 28.74
C GLU A 88 19.95 21.57 29.02
N CYS A 89 19.54 22.50 28.14
CA CYS A 89 19.94 23.90 28.23
C CYS A 89 18.77 24.90 28.20
N GLY A 90 17.53 24.44 28.07
CA GLY A 90 16.34 25.31 28.06
C GLY A 90 16.16 26.16 26.79
N GLU A 91 17.09 26.14 25.84
CA GLU A 91 16.99 26.88 24.58
C GLU A 91 15.90 26.34 23.63
N PRO A 92 15.40 27.18 22.71
CA PRO A 92 14.42 26.77 21.70
C PRO A 92 14.99 25.74 20.72
N LEU A 93 14.19 24.72 20.43
CA LEU A 93 14.54 23.65 19.51
C LEU A 93 14.27 24.02 18.05
N ASN A 94 15.22 23.72 17.17
CA ASN A 94 15.05 23.93 15.72
C ASN A 94 14.63 22.64 15.03
N ARG A 95 13.64 22.73 14.13
CA ARG A 95 13.17 21.56 13.38
C ARG A 95 14.17 21.19 12.28
N ILE A 96 14.49 19.91 12.17
CA ILE A 96 15.42 19.38 11.16
C ILE A 96 14.76 18.31 10.28
N ARG A 97 15.44 17.94 9.18
CA ARG A 97 14.96 16.93 8.24
C ARG A 97 14.77 15.57 8.92
N LYS A 98 13.69 14.87 8.57
CA LYS A 98 13.41 13.51 9.02
C LYS A 98 14.36 12.53 8.34
N SER A 99 14.95 11.61 9.10
CA SER A 99 15.65 10.45 8.55
C SER A 99 14.65 9.44 7.98
N TRP A 100 15.14 8.46 7.23
CA TRP A 100 14.31 7.37 6.72
C TRP A 100 13.63 6.59 7.87
N GLN A 101 14.36 6.34 8.96
CA GLN A 101 13.83 5.71 10.17
C GLN A 101 12.63 6.47 10.76
N HIS A 102 12.68 7.80 10.79
CA HIS A 102 11.56 8.62 11.28
C HIS A 102 10.34 8.57 10.35
N LYS A 103 10.54 8.38 9.04
CA LYS A 103 9.44 8.21 8.08
C LYS A 103 8.77 6.85 8.25
N VAL A 104 9.56 5.80 8.38
CA VAL A 104 9.06 4.43 8.64
C VAL A 104 8.28 4.40 9.95
N MET A 105 8.79 5.02 11.00
CA MET A 105 8.08 5.12 12.28
C MET A 105 6.72 5.85 12.14
N GLY A 106 6.68 6.96 11.39
CA GLY A 106 5.41 7.66 11.14
C GLY A 106 4.40 6.82 10.36
N PHE A 107 4.86 5.98 9.44
CA PHE A 107 4.02 5.05 8.69
C PHE A 107 3.49 3.92 9.58
N ILE A 108 4.37 3.25 10.34
CA ILE A 108 4.00 2.13 11.22
C ILE A 108 2.96 2.55 12.27
N TYR A 109 3.19 3.70 12.91
CA TYR A 109 2.31 4.17 13.99
C TYR A 109 1.21 5.12 13.50
N TRP A 110 1.08 5.34 12.19
CA TRP A 110 0.14 6.31 11.61
C TRP A 110 0.16 7.67 12.33
N THR A 111 1.37 8.20 12.59
CA THR A 111 1.58 9.43 13.37
C THR A 111 2.56 10.36 12.70
N SER A 112 2.42 11.66 12.97
CA SER A 112 3.36 12.66 12.47
C SER A 112 4.58 12.74 13.39
N VAL A 113 5.73 12.27 12.90
CA VAL A 113 7.02 12.41 13.59
C VAL A 113 7.64 13.77 13.26
N LYS A 114 7.93 14.58 14.28
CA LYS A 114 8.72 15.80 14.18
C LYS A 114 10.12 15.54 14.75
N HIS A 115 11.16 16.06 14.10
CA HIS A 115 12.56 15.85 14.48
C HIS A 115 13.19 17.22 14.78
N TYR A 116 13.85 17.33 15.92
CA TYR A 116 14.37 18.57 16.47
C TYR A 116 15.84 18.46 16.85
N HIS A 117 16.54 19.59 16.77
CA HIS A 117 17.94 19.75 17.15
C HIS A 117 18.13 21.04 17.94
N CYS A 118 18.84 20.96 19.07
CA CYS A 118 19.27 22.13 19.83
C CYS A 118 20.60 22.66 19.29
N LYS A 119 20.70 23.98 19.08
CA LYS A 119 21.95 24.60 18.59
C LYS A 119 22.99 24.79 19.70
N ALA A 120 22.57 25.07 20.94
CA ALA A 120 23.48 25.31 22.05
C ALA A 120 24.16 24.05 22.61
N CYS A 121 23.44 22.94 22.78
CA CYS A 121 23.99 21.71 23.38
C CYS A 121 24.03 20.51 22.44
N SER A 122 23.70 20.67 21.15
CA SER A 122 23.68 19.60 20.12
C SER A 122 22.70 18.43 20.36
N PHE A 123 21.81 18.56 21.36
CA PHE A 123 20.75 17.58 21.63
C PHE A 123 19.85 17.33 20.42
N LYS A 124 19.49 16.07 20.18
CA LYS A 124 18.54 15.64 19.14
C LYS A 124 17.36 14.93 19.78
N GLY A 125 16.15 15.33 19.42
CA GLY A 125 14.93 14.77 19.96
C GLY A 125 13.85 14.59 18.90
N ILE A 126 12.92 13.67 19.18
CA ILE A 126 11.75 13.42 18.35
C ILE A 126 10.49 13.78 19.13
N LYS A 127 9.50 14.29 18.41
CA LYS A 127 8.15 14.51 18.93
C LYS A 127 7.14 13.77 18.07
N LEU A 128 6.34 12.92 18.69
CA LEU A 128 5.22 12.24 18.04
C LEU A 128 3.97 13.08 18.25
N THR A 129 3.25 13.36 17.17
CA THR A 129 1.92 13.98 17.24
C THR A 129 0.90 13.06 16.57
N LYS A 130 -0.30 13.00 17.15
CA LYS A 130 -1.46 12.28 16.58
C LYS A 130 -1.71 12.68 15.14
#